data_AF-A0A0V0VY19-F1
#
_entry.id   AF-A0A0V0VY19-F1
#
_cell.length_a   1.000
_cell.length_b   1.000
_cell.length_c   1.000
_cell.angle_alpha   90.00
_cell.angle_beta   90.00
_cell.angle_gamma   90.00
#
_symmetry.space_group_name_H-M   'P 1'
#
loop_
_entity.id
_entity.type
_entity.pdbx_description
1 polymer ?
#
loop_
_entity_poly.entity_id
_entity_poly.type
_entity_poly.pdbx_seq_one_letter_code
_entity_poly.pdbx_strand_id
1 'polypeptide(L)'
;MEEAVVDLIRQDYIISVEYALFMRKRRSGVYCIPTVANSMEWAGVMFIRVGVFQGAIFRFRVYLPDDENGVPSFRFENEVYHPAVDSKTGELDTSLLYSQCSADKLHVYHVINFAQEIFDHSALRFKNCISGEICRQ
;
A
#
# COMPACT_ATOMS: atom_id res chain seq x y z
N MET A 1 0.20 -27.26 20.27
CA MET A 1 0.53 -27.76 18.91
C MET A 1 -0.65 -27.60 17.97
N GLU A 2 -1.86 -28.00 18.39
CA GLU A 2 -3.06 -27.91 17.53
C GLU A 2 -3.48 -26.47 17.21
N GLU A 3 -3.42 -25.54 18.17
CA GLU A 3 -3.74 -24.12 17.94
C GLU A 3 -2.83 -23.44 16.89
N ALA A 4 -1.52 -23.67 16.96
CA ALA A 4 -0.56 -23.08 16.02
C ALA A 4 -0.76 -23.56 14.57
N VAL A 5 -1.23 -24.79 14.37
CA VAL A 5 -1.55 -25.33 13.03
C VAL A 5 -2.80 -24.65 12.48
N VAL A 6 -3.81 -24.43 13.32
CA VAL A 6 -5.04 -23.72 12.92
C VAL A 6 -4.74 -22.28 12.53
N ASP A 7 -3.86 -21.59 13.26
CA ASP A 7 -3.49 -20.21 12.93
C ASP A 7 -2.73 -20.11 11.61
N LEU A 8 -1.84 -21.06 11.31
CA LEU A 8 -1.15 -21.12 10.03
C LEU A 8 -2.12 -21.33 8.85
N ILE A 9 -3.10 -22.23 9.00
CA ILE A 9 -4.13 -22.47 7.98
C ILE A 9 -4.99 -21.21 7.77
N ARG A 10 -5.35 -20.50 8.86
CA ARG A 10 -6.10 -19.24 8.77
C ARG A 10 -5.30 -18.18 8.01
N GLN A 11 -4.01 -18.07 8.31
CA GLN A 11 -3.12 -17.12 7.67
C GLN A 11 -3.01 -17.37 6.15
N ASP A 12 -2.76 -18.62 5.74
CA ASP A 12 -2.68 -19.01 4.33
C ASP A 12 -3.99 -18.72 3.58
N TYR A 13 -5.14 -18.94 4.24
CA TYR A 13 -6.44 -18.60 3.69
C TYR A 13 -6.58 -17.08 3.47
N ILE A 14 -6.23 -16.26 4.47
CA ILE A 14 -6.29 -14.79 4.38
C ILE A 14 -5.42 -14.30 3.22
N ILE A 15 -4.17 -14.78 3.13
CA ILE A 15 -3.25 -14.41 2.05
C ILE A 15 -3.83 -14.78 0.68
N SER A 16 -4.40 -15.98 0.55
CA SER A 16 -5.00 -16.44 -0.69
C SER A 16 -6.18 -15.56 -1.13
N VAL A 17 -7.04 -15.17 -0.18
CA VAL A 17 -8.16 -14.27 -0.43
C VAL A 17 -7.69 -12.88 -0.81
N GLU A 18 -6.77 -12.29 -0.05
CA GLU A 18 -6.18 -10.97 -0.34
C GLU A 18 -5.52 -10.96 -1.72
N TYR A 19 -4.79 -12.02 -2.08
CA TYR A 19 -4.10 -12.09 -3.36
C TYR A 19 -5.09 -12.23 -4.52
N ALA A 20 -6.14 -13.02 -4.35
CA ALA A 20 -7.22 -13.10 -5.32
C ALA A 20 -7.94 -11.75 -5.51
N LEU A 21 -8.18 -11.01 -4.43
CA LEU A 21 -8.77 -9.66 -4.49
C LEU A 21 -7.84 -8.68 -5.21
N PHE A 22 -6.55 -8.67 -4.86
CA PHE A 22 -5.53 -7.87 -5.52
C PHE A 22 -5.50 -8.15 -7.03
N MET A 23 -5.41 -9.41 -7.44
CA MET A 23 -5.36 -9.76 -8.86
C MET A 23 -6.60 -9.31 -9.64
N ARG A 24 -7.78 -9.27 -8.99
CA ARG A 24 -9.05 -8.85 -9.59
C ARG A 24 -9.26 -7.34 -9.62
N LYS A 25 -8.77 -6.62 -8.61
CA LYS A 25 -9.10 -5.19 -8.38
C LYS A 25 -7.93 -4.23 -8.56
N ARG A 26 -6.70 -4.75 -8.76
CA ARG A 26 -5.53 -3.90 -9.00
C ARG A 26 -5.68 -3.06 -10.26
N ARG A 27 -5.18 -1.83 -10.19
CA ARG A 27 -5.01 -0.96 -11.35
C ARG A 27 -3.84 -1.43 -12.22
N SER A 28 -3.84 -1.03 -13.50
CA SER A 28 -2.79 -1.39 -14.44
C SER A 28 -1.46 -0.74 -14.07
N GLY A 29 -0.35 -1.41 -14.35
CA GLY A 29 0.99 -0.89 -14.05
C GLY A 29 1.46 -1.18 -12.62
N VAL A 30 0.81 -2.11 -11.91
CA VAL A 30 1.28 -2.59 -10.61
C VAL A 30 1.48 -4.09 -10.62
N TYR A 31 2.63 -4.52 -10.11
CA TYR A 31 2.97 -5.92 -9.87
C TYR A 31 3.30 -6.07 -8.39
N CYS A 32 2.69 -7.04 -7.72
CA CYS A 32 2.91 -7.28 -6.30
C CYS A 32 2.76 -8.77 -6.03
N ILE A 33 3.64 -9.33 -5.21
CA ILE A 33 3.60 -10.73 -4.79
C ILE A 33 3.96 -10.84 -3.31
N PRO A 34 3.43 -11.83 -2.58
CA PRO A 34 3.93 -12.19 -1.26
C PRO A 34 5.43 -12.55 -1.33
N THR A 35 6.18 -12.19 -0.30
CA THR A 35 7.60 -12.56 -0.21
C THR A 35 7.75 -14.01 0.24
N VAL A 36 8.85 -14.65 -0.16
CA VAL A 36 9.16 -16.04 0.23
C VAL A 36 9.50 -16.16 1.71
N ALA A 37 10.09 -15.11 2.30
CA ALA A 37 10.49 -15.10 3.70
C ALA A 37 9.29 -14.89 4.64
N ASN A 38 8.32 -14.07 4.23
CA ASN A 38 7.14 -13.78 5.02
C ASN A 38 5.94 -13.50 4.09
N SER A 39 4.92 -14.36 4.13
CA SER A 39 3.73 -14.21 3.30
C SER A 39 2.83 -13.04 3.72
N MET A 40 3.02 -12.48 4.93
CA MET A 40 2.37 -11.23 5.37
C MET A 40 3.08 -9.98 4.84
N GLU A 41 4.23 -10.15 4.21
CA GLU A 41 4.98 -9.06 3.60
C GLU A 41 4.99 -9.26 2.09
N TRP A 42 4.54 -8.25 1.35
CA TRP A 42 4.43 -8.32 -0.09
C TRP A 42 5.37 -7.31 -0.73
N ALA A 43 6.12 -7.75 -1.72
CA ALA A 43 7.02 -6.90 -2.48
C ALA A 43 6.38 -6.59 -3.84
N GLY A 44 6.47 -5.33 -4.25
CA GLY A 44 5.88 -4.89 -5.49
C GLY A 44 6.64 -3.78 -6.21
N VAL A 45 6.26 -3.60 -7.46
CA VAL A 45 6.76 -2.57 -8.37
C VAL A 45 5.58 -1.88 -9.04
N MET A 46 5.59 -0.56 -9.02
CA MET A 46 4.58 0.31 -9.59
C MET A 46 5.19 1.17 -10.70
N PHE A 47 4.49 1.22 -11.83
CA PHE A 47 4.85 1.99 -13.02
C PHE A 47 3.88 3.15 -13.19
N ILE A 48 4.39 4.37 -13.04
CA ILE A 48 3.58 5.57 -13.18
C ILE A 48 3.50 5.96 -14.66
N ARG A 49 2.28 6.15 -15.16
CA ARG A 49 2.01 6.38 -16.59
C ARG A 49 1.59 7.80 -16.92
N VAL A 50 1.20 8.60 -15.93
CA VAL A 50 0.68 9.95 -16.09
C VAL A 50 1.19 10.85 -14.95
N GLY A 51 0.98 12.16 -15.07
CA GLY A 51 1.38 13.12 -14.05
C GLY A 51 2.87 13.49 -14.10
N VAL A 52 3.34 14.21 -13.08
CA VAL A 52 4.73 14.72 -13.02
C VAL A 52 5.76 13.61 -12.80
N PHE A 53 5.32 12.46 -12.30
CA PHE A 53 6.15 11.27 -12.10
C PHE A 53 6.02 10.26 -13.24
N GLN A 54 5.49 10.66 -14.41
CA GLN A 54 5.35 9.78 -15.56
C GLN A 54 6.70 9.13 -15.95
N GLY A 55 6.69 7.81 -16.14
CA GLY A 55 7.88 7.02 -16.45
C GLY A 55 8.67 6.57 -15.22
N ALA A 56 8.31 7.03 -14.02
CA ALA A 56 8.93 6.56 -12.78
C ALA A 56 8.55 5.10 -12.47
N ILE A 57 9.50 4.40 -11.86
CA ILE A 57 9.35 3.04 -11.36
C ILE A 57 9.59 3.07 -9.85
N PHE A 58 8.55 2.79 -9.07
CA PHE A 58 8.63 2.75 -7.62
C PHE A 58 8.57 1.31 -7.12
N ARG A 59 9.57 0.91 -6.34
CA ARG A 59 9.52 -0.32 -5.56
C ARG A 59 8.87 -0.03 -4.22
N PHE A 60 8.06 -0.97 -3.75
CA PHE A 60 7.34 -0.82 -2.50
C PHE A 60 7.20 -2.15 -1.77
N ARG A 61 6.90 -2.06 -0.48
CA ARG A 61 6.49 -3.16 0.38
C ARG A 61 5.12 -2.86 0.99
N VAL A 62 4.31 -3.90 1.09
CA VAL A 62 3.06 -3.89 1.83
C VAL A 62 3.15 -4.90 2.95
N TYR A 63 2.75 -4.50 4.15
CA TYR A 63 2.72 -5.38 5.30
C TYR A 63 1.27 -5.58 5.71
N LEU A 64 0.83 -6.83 5.69
CA LEU A 64 -0.46 -7.24 6.21
C LEU A 64 -0.38 -7.22 7.75
N PRO A 65 -1.43 -6.75 8.42
CA PRO A 65 -1.49 -6.76 9.87
C PRO A 65 -1.65 -8.20 10.39
N ASP A 66 -1.07 -8.47 11.57
CA ASP A 66 -1.31 -9.72 12.29
C ASP A 66 -2.70 -9.76 12.95
N ASP A 67 -3.31 -8.59 13.17
CA ASP A 67 -4.64 -8.45 13.74
C ASP A 67 -5.73 -8.41 12.65
N GLU A 68 -6.87 -9.06 12.88
CA GLU A 68 -7.98 -9.17 11.92
C GLU A 68 -8.60 -7.81 11.54
N ASN A 69 -8.49 -6.84 12.46
CA ASN A 69 -8.97 -5.46 12.32
C ASN A 69 -7.88 -4.48 11.91
N GLY A 70 -6.64 -4.94 11.78
CA GLY A 70 -5.55 -4.08 11.36
C GLY A 70 -5.69 -3.64 9.91
N VAL A 71 -4.90 -2.64 9.53
CA VAL A 71 -4.86 -2.14 8.15
C VAL A 71 -3.50 -2.41 7.53
N PRO A 72 -3.46 -2.84 6.26
CA PRO A 72 -2.20 -3.01 5.56
C PRO A 72 -1.41 -1.70 5.52
N SER A 73 -0.15 -1.76 5.93
CA SER A 73 0.76 -0.61 5.81
C SER A 73 1.51 -0.67 4.48
N PHE A 74 1.85 0.50 3.93
CA PHE A 74 2.54 0.62 2.64
C PHE A 74 3.77 1.50 2.81
N ARG A 75 4.90 1.01 2.30
CA ARG A 75 6.19 1.71 2.34
C ARG A 75 6.89 1.65 0.99
N PHE A 76 7.37 2.79 0.50
CA PHE A 76 8.26 2.84 -0.66
C PHE A 76 9.68 2.42 -0.27
N GLU A 77 10.32 1.60 -1.10
CA GLU A 77 11.75 1.28 -0.94
C GLU A 77 12.66 2.31 -1.61
N ASN A 78 12.15 2.97 -2.65
CA ASN A 78 12.86 4.02 -3.34
C ASN A 78 12.64 5.35 -2.62
N GLU A 79 13.55 6.30 -2.77
CA GLU A 79 13.33 7.68 -2.34
C GLU A 79 12.20 8.30 -3.17
N VAL A 80 11.12 8.69 -2.49
CA VAL A 80 9.93 9.29 -3.09
C VAL A 80 9.70 10.65 -2.47
N TYR A 81 9.64 11.67 -3.32
CA TYR A 81 9.30 13.03 -2.90
C TYR A 81 7.83 13.31 -3.18
N HIS A 82 6.97 13.10 -2.19
CA HIS A 82 5.56 13.36 -2.32
C HIS A 82 4.95 13.80 -0.97
N PRO A 83 4.04 14.78 -0.90
CA PRO A 83 3.52 15.31 0.37
C PRO A 83 2.84 14.28 1.28
N ALA A 84 2.26 13.23 0.68
CA ALA A 84 1.62 12.11 1.39
C ALA A 84 2.58 10.99 1.80
N VAL A 85 3.87 11.13 1.52
CA VAL A 85 4.90 10.14 1.84
C VAL A 85 5.88 10.76 2.82
N ASP A 86 6.16 10.05 3.90
CA ASP A 86 7.20 10.47 4.84
C ASP A 86 8.57 10.34 4.17
N SER A 87 9.33 11.44 4.14
CA SER A 87 10.62 11.50 3.45
C SER A 87 11.74 10.70 4.13
N LYS A 88 11.58 10.34 5.40
CA LYS A 88 12.56 9.56 6.17
C LYS A 88 12.24 8.08 6.18
N THR A 89 10.97 7.72 6.33
CA THR A 89 10.55 6.31 6.44
C THR A 89 10.06 5.72 5.12
N GLY A 90 9.64 6.57 4.16
CA GLY A 90 9.00 6.14 2.92
C GLY A 90 7.57 5.63 3.13
N GLU A 91 6.98 5.83 4.31
CA GLU A 91 5.63 5.37 4.61
C GLU A 91 4.58 6.28 3.99
N LEU A 92 3.55 5.65 3.42
CA LEU A 92 2.42 6.34 2.82
C LEU A 92 1.38 6.66 3.91
N ASP A 93 0.89 7.90 3.91
CA ASP A 93 -0.22 8.30 4.77
C ASP A 93 -1.53 7.63 4.35
N THR A 94 -1.90 6.57 5.05
CA THR A 94 -3.17 5.88 4.82
C THR A 94 -4.34 6.59 5.51
N SER A 95 -4.14 7.66 6.30
CA SER A 95 -5.20 8.36 7.04
C SER A 95 -6.36 8.81 6.15
N LEU A 96 -6.05 9.20 4.90
CA LEU A 96 -7.02 9.64 3.90
C LEU A 96 -7.96 8.51 3.43
N LEU A 97 -7.50 7.26 3.42
CA LEU A 97 -8.31 6.09 3.08
C LEU A 97 -9.44 5.86 4.09
N TYR A 98 -9.16 6.08 5.38
CA TYR A 98 -10.13 5.89 6.46
C TYR A 98 -11.29 6.88 6.39
N SER A 99 -11.03 8.10 5.91
CA SER A 99 -12.08 9.12 5.76
C SER A 99 -13.13 8.77 4.70
N GLN A 100 -12.79 7.90 3.75
CA GLN A 100 -13.64 7.53 2.60
C GLN A 100 -14.29 6.14 2.75
N CYS A 101 -13.75 5.28 3.61
CA CYS A 101 -14.21 3.91 3.80
C CYS A 101 -14.47 3.63 5.29
N SER A 102 -15.64 4.05 5.79
CA SER A 102 -16.06 3.80 7.17
C SER A 102 -17.10 2.66 7.23
N ALA A 103 -16.70 1.43 6.86
CA ALA A 103 -17.45 0.18 7.12
C ALA A 103 -16.74 -1.08 6.60
N ASP A 104 -15.93 -0.97 5.54
CA ASP A 104 -15.31 -2.13 4.89
C ASP A 104 -13.88 -2.41 5.39
N LYS A 105 -13.52 -3.70 5.50
CA LYS A 105 -12.15 -4.15 5.77
C LYS A 105 -11.23 -3.64 4.65
N LEU A 106 -10.21 -2.85 5.02
CA LEU A 106 -9.22 -2.35 4.07
C LEU A 106 -8.31 -3.48 3.58
N HIS A 107 -8.59 -3.99 2.40
CA HIS A 107 -7.75 -4.95 1.68
C HIS A 107 -6.46 -4.35 1.12
N VAL A 108 -5.47 -5.20 0.83
CA VAL A 108 -4.15 -4.83 0.27
C VAL A 108 -4.28 -3.99 -1.00
N TYR A 109 -5.23 -4.35 -1.87
CA TYR A 109 -5.42 -3.64 -3.14
C TYR A 109 -5.88 -2.18 -2.96
N HIS A 110 -6.60 -1.85 -1.88
CA HIS A 110 -7.04 -0.47 -1.62
C HIS A 110 -5.83 0.43 -1.41
N VAL A 111 -4.91 -0.01 -0.56
CA VAL A 111 -3.71 0.76 -0.22
C VAL A 111 -2.80 0.89 -1.43
N ILE A 112 -2.62 -0.19 -2.21
CA ILE A 112 -1.82 -0.16 -3.43
C ILE A 112 -2.44 0.76 -4.49
N ASN A 113 -3.76 0.69 -4.70
CA ASN A 113 -4.44 1.54 -5.68
C ASN A 113 -4.39 3.02 -5.26
N PHE A 114 -4.52 3.31 -3.98
CA PHE A 114 -4.37 4.64 -3.43
C PHE A 114 -2.94 5.18 -3.60
N ALA A 115 -1.93 4.34 -3.35
CA ALA A 115 -0.54 4.67 -3.62
C ALA A 115 -0.28 5.03 -5.09
N GLN A 116 -1.03 4.44 -6.04
CA GLN A 116 -0.96 4.83 -7.45
C GLN A 116 -1.71 6.14 -7.72
N GLU A 117 -2.87 6.32 -7.09
CA GLU A 117 -3.74 7.47 -7.30
C GLU A 117 -3.10 8.80 -6.87
N ILE A 118 -2.28 8.77 -5.81
CA ILE A 118 -1.53 9.97 -5.37
C ILE A 118 -0.58 10.51 -6.45
N PHE A 119 -0.11 9.67 -7.37
CA PHE A 119 0.74 10.08 -8.49
C PHE A 119 -0.04 10.37 -9.76
N ASP A 120 -1.22 9.76 -9.93
CA ASP A 120 -2.09 9.97 -11.10
C ASP A 120 -2.73 11.37 -11.09
N HIS A 121 -3.14 11.85 -9.91
CA HIS A 121 -3.78 13.15 -9.75
C HIS A 121 -2.84 14.14 -9.05
N SER A 122 -2.29 15.09 -9.80
CA SER A 122 -1.56 16.26 -9.28
C SER A 122 -2.40 17.20 -8.38
N ALA A 123 -3.65 16.83 -8.09
CA ALA A 123 -4.68 17.70 -7.52
C ALA A 123 -5.27 17.19 -6.20
N LEU A 124 -4.78 16.09 -5.62
CA LEU A 124 -5.10 15.79 -4.23
C LEU A 124 -4.51 16.94 -3.39
N ARG A 125 -5.40 17.84 -2.94
CA ARG A 125 -5.06 18.92 -2.00
C ARG A 125 -4.73 18.25 -0.66
N PHE A 126 -3.49 17.84 -0.49
CA PHE A 126 -2.97 17.44 0.81
C PHE A 126 -2.99 18.68 1.72
N LYS A 127 -4.05 18.82 2.53
CA LYS A 127 -4.11 19.87 3.57
C LYS A 127 -3.14 19.59 4.71
N ASN A 128 -2.74 18.32 4.86
CA ASN A 128 -1.81 17.83 5.86
C ASN A 128 -0.60 17.27 5.13
N CYS A 129 0.42 18.10 4.91
CA CYS A 129 1.72 17.60 4.47
C CYS A 129 2.42 16.95 5.66
N ILE A 130 2.72 15.66 5.57
CA ILE A 130 3.49 14.97 6.62
C ILE A 130 4.94 15.42 6.60
N SER A 131 5.49 15.59 5.40
CA SER A 131 6.81 16.17 5.22
C SER A 131 6.70 17.70 5.07
N GLY A 132 6.98 18.42 6.17
CA GLY A 132 6.92 19.89 6.22
C GLY A 132 7.93 20.61 5.32
N GLU A 133 8.91 19.89 4.76
CA GLU A 133 9.95 20.44 3.90
C GLU A 133 9.50 20.57 2.43
N ILE A 134 8.61 19.70 1.96
CA ILE A 134 8.20 19.64 0.53
C ILE A 134 7.12 20.69 0.21
N CYS A 135 6.31 21.09 1.19
CA CYS A 135 5.19 22.02 0.96
C CYS A 135 5.56 23.51 1.04
N ARG A 136 6.86 23.84 1.02
CA ARG A 136 7.37 25.23 1.10
C ARG A 136 8.08 25.75 -0.16
N GLN A 137 8.20 24.94 -1.21
CA GLN A 137 8.77 25.40 -2.50
C GLN A 137 7.68 25.83 -3.49
#